data_AF-Q1UZ03-F1
#
_entry.id   AF-Q1UZ03-F1
#
_cell.length_a   1.000
_cell.length_b   1.000
_cell.length_c   1.000
_cell.angle_alpha   90.00
_cell.angle_beta   90.00
_cell.angle_gamma   90.00
#
_symmetry.space_group_name_H-M   'P 1'
#
loop_
_entity.id
_entity.type
_entity.pdbx_description
1 polymer ?
#
loop_
_entity_poly.entity_id
_entity_poly.type
_entity_poly.pdbx_seq_one_letter_code
_entity_poly.pdbx_strand_id
1 'polypeptide(L)'
;MLGKLKKNYFLLISTFLILYFFFNLLDGERGLFSYFKKKEILVNLKIEEANLSNKIKELEFKNSLLSTKLDLDYVETLIREKFMFGKEGETLYIIKKNDN
;
A
#
# COMPACT_ATOMS: atom_id res chain seq x y z
N MET A 1 -57.64 -4.46 -24.17
CA MET A 1 -56.29 -4.41 -23.55
C MET A 1 -55.97 -3.07 -22.91
N LEU A 2 -56.15 -1.92 -23.59
CA LEU A 2 -55.91 -0.58 -23.02
C LEU A 2 -56.67 -0.27 -21.71
N GLY A 3 -57.90 -0.76 -21.55
CA GLY A 3 -58.67 -0.55 -20.31
C GLY A 3 -58.07 -1.21 -19.06
N LYS A 4 -57.36 -2.33 -19.21
CA LYS A 4 -56.65 -2.99 -18.08
C LYS A 4 -55.40 -2.21 -17.68
N LEU A 5 -54.67 -1.64 -18.65
CA LEU A 5 -53.53 -0.77 -18.41
C LEU A 5 -53.93 0.50 -17.65
N LYS A 6 -55.03 1.14 -18.05
CA LYS A 6 -55.53 2.36 -17.39
C LYS A 6 -55.92 2.12 -15.93
N LYS A 7 -56.43 0.92 -15.60
CA LYS A 7 -56.80 0.53 -14.24
C LYS A 7 -55.59 0.36 -13.30
N ASN A 8 -54.44 -0.04 -13.83
CA ASN A 8 -53.22 -0.29 -13.05
C ASN A 8 -52.11 0.75 -13.32
N TYR A 9 -52.44 1.89 -13.93
CA TYR A 9 -51.48 2.90 -14.38
C TYR A 9 -50.56 3.42 -13.26
N PHE A 10 -51.12 3.66 -12.06
CA PHE A 10 -50.34 4.10 -10.90
C PHE A 10 -49.25 3.09 -10.52
N LEU A 11 -49.61 1.80 -10.52
CA LEU A 11 -48.70 0.71 -10.20
C LEU A 11 -47.59 0.60 -11.24
N LEU A 12 -47.93 0.78 -12.53
CA LEU A 12 -46.96 0.79 -13.62
C LEU A 12 -45.94 1.94 -13.47
N ILE A 13 -46.40 3.17 -13.21
CA ILE A 13 -45.54 4.35 -13.00
C ILE A 13 -44.61 4.12 -11.79
N SER A 14 -45.16 3.61 -10.68
CA SER A 14 -44.38 3.37 -9.48
C SER A 14 -43.26 2.35 -9.72
N THR A 15 -43.55 1.27 -10.45
CA THR A 15 -42.54 0.26 -10.82
C THR A 15 -41.42 0.85 -11.67
N PHE A 16 -41.74 1.68 -12.67
CA PHE A 16 -40.72 2.36 -13.48
C PHE A 16 -39.86 3.33 -12.68
N LEU A 17 -40.46 4.03 -11.71
CA LEU A 17 -39.76 4.96 -10.85
C LEU A 17 -38.79 4.22 -9.91
N ILE A 18 -39.22 3.09 -9.34
CA ILE A 18 -38.36 2.21 -8.53
C ILE A 18 -37.21 1.66 -9.37
N LEU A 19 -37.48 1.17 -10.58
CA LEU A 19 -36.45 0.68 -11.50
C LEU A 19 -35.42 1.76 -11.85
N TYR A 20 -35.86 2.99 -12.11
CA TYR A 20 -34.97 4.12 -12.40
C TYR A 20 -33.99 4.38 -11.26
N PHE A 21 -34.47 4.40 -10.01
CA PHE A 21 -33.60 4.54 -8.85
C PHE A 21 -32.69 3.32 -8.67
N PHE A 22 -33.19 2.11 -8.91
CA PHE A 22 -32.42 0.89 -8.74
C PHE A 22 -31.24 0.80 -9.71
N PHE A 23 -31.46 1.11 -10.99
CA PHE A 23 -30.38 1.15 -11.97
C PHE A 23 -29.37 2.26 -11.66
N ASN A 24 -29.83 3.46 -11.28
CA ASN A 24 -28.91 4.54 -10.87
C ASN A 24 -28.13 4.23 -9.59
N LEU A 25 -28.69 3.43 -8.69
CA LEU A 25 -28.02 3.05 -7.45
C LEU A 25 -26.96 1.97 -7.67
N LEU A 26 -27.28 0.96 -8.51
CA LEU A 26 -26.37 -0.15 -8.74
C LEU A 26 -25.27 0.21 -9.73
N ASP A 27 -25.59 0.97 -10.78
CA ASP A 27 -24.71 1.23 -11.91
C ASP A 27 -23.92 2.56 -11.77
N GLY A 28 -22.91 2.72 -12.63
CA GLY A 28 -22.12 3.93 -12.76
C GLY A 28 -20.95 4.06 -11.78
N GLU A 29 -20.15 5.10 -11.95
CA GLU A 29 -18.93 5.33 -11.14
C GLU A 29 -19.19 5.77 -9.69
N ARG A 30 -20.44 6.10 -9.37
CA ARG A 30 -20.88 6.50 -8.03
C ARG A 30 -21.92 5.54 -7.45
N GLY A 31 -22.23 4.46 -8.16
CA GLY A 31 -23.12 3.41 -7.71
C GLY A 31 -22.48 2.49 -6.67
N LEU A 32 -23.30 1.56 -6.18
CA LEU A 32 -22.96 0.65 -5.10
C LEU A 32 -21.80 -0.29 -5.46
N PHE A 33 -21.78 -0.83 -6.67
CA PHE A 33 -20.68 -1.69 -7.13
C PHE A 33 -19.36 -0.92 -7.21
N SER A 34 -19.39 0.34 -7.66
CA SER A 34 -18.22 1.19 -7.70
C SER A 34 -17.70 1.51 -6.30
N TYR A 35 -18.60 1.75 -5.34
CA TYR A 35 -18.23 1.97 -3.94
C TYR A 35 -17.45 0.79 -3.36
N PHE A 36 -17.92 -0.45 -3.54
CA PHE A 36 -17.22 -1.63 -3.04
C PHE A 36 -15.84 -1.80 -3.67
N LYS A 37 -15.73 -1.64 -5.00
CA LYS A 37 -14.45 -1.71 -5.71
C LYS A 37 -13.47 -0.64 -5.22
N LYS A 38 -13.92 0.61 -5.09
CA LYS A 38 -13.09 1.72 -4.62
C LYS A 38 -12.66 1.53 -3.17
N LYS A 39 -13.52 0.96 -2.33
CA LYS A 39 -13.20 0.63 -0.94
C LYS A 39 -12.06 -0.40 -0.85
N GLU A 40 -12.10 -1.44 -1.67
CA GLU A 40 -11.03 -2.44 -1.74
C GLU A 40 -9.71 -1.82 -2.21
N ILE A 41 -9.74 -1.03 -3.29
CA ILE A 41 -8.57 -0.31 -3.81
C ILE A 41 -7.97 0.60 -2.72
N LEU A 42 -8.81 1.33 -2.00
CA LEU A 42 -8.37 2.21 -0.92
C LEU A 42 -7.67 1.45 0.21
N VAL A 43 -8.18 0.26 0.58
CA VAL A 43 -7.53 -0.58 1.60
C VAL A 43 -6.16 -1.05 1.12
N ASN A 44 -6.05 -1.51 -0.12
CA ASN A 44 -4.77 -1.95 -0.69
C ASN A 44 -3.76 -0.81 -0.75
N LEU A 45 -4.18 0.38 -1.19
CA LEU A 45 -3.32 1.56 -1.22
C LEU A 45 -2.83 1.97 0.16
N LYS A 46 -3.67 1.89 1.21
CA LYS A 46 -3.24 2.17 2.59
C LYS A 46 -2.19 1.18 3.09
N ILE A 47 -2.33 -0.10 2.74
CA ILE A 47 -1.34 -1.12 3.11
C ILE A 47 -0.02 -0.85 2.39
N GLU A 48 -0.09 -0.52 1.10
CA GLU A 48 1.10 -0.20 0.30
C GLU A 48 1.80 1.07 0.81
N GLU A 49 1.05 2.11 1.14
CA GLU A 49 1.56 3.35 1.75
C GLU A 49 2.29 3.05 3.07
N ALA A 50 1.68 2.27 3.97
CA ALA A 50 2.31 1.91 5.23
C ALA A 50 3.60 1.10 5.03
N ASN A 51 3.60 0.16 4.08
CA ASN A 51 4.80 -0.62 3.75
C ASN A 51 5.92 0.25 3.18
N LEU A 52 5.59 1.18 2.27
CA LEU A 52 6.57 2.11 1.70
C LEU A 52 7.10 3.08 2.75
N SER A 53 6.24 3.62 3.61
CA SER A 53 6.65 4.50 4.71
C SER A 53 7.62 3.80 5.66
N ASN A 54 7.35 2.54 6.02
CA ASN A 54 8.26 1.74 6.84
C ASN A 54 9.61 1.50 6.15
N LYS A 55 9.62 1.19 4.85
CA LYS A 55 10.87 1.04 4.07
C LYS A 55 11.68 2.33 4.00
N ILE A 56 11.01 3.47 3.80
CA ILE A 56 11.66 4.79 3.80
C ILE A 56 12.28 5.05 5.16
N LYS A 57 11.54 4.83 6.25
CA LYS A 57 12.05 5.02 7.61
C LYS A 57 13.26 4.13 7.92
N GLU A 58 13.24 2.87 7.47
CA GLU A 58 14.38 1.96 7.62
C GLU A 58 15.60 2.46 6.84
N LEU A 59 15.41 2.93 5.60
CA LEU A 59 16.48 3.48 4.78
C LEU A 59 17.04 4.79 5.35
N GLU A 60 16.18 5.69 5.83
CA GLU A 60 16.58 6.92 6.51
C GLU A 60 17.40 6.62 7.76
N PHE A 61 16.98 5.62 8.54
CA PHE A 61 17.73 5.17 9.71
C PHE A 61 19.12 4.67 9.30
N LYS A 62 19.22 3.74 8.33
CA LYS A 62 20.50 3.25 7.81
C LYS A 62 21.38 4.36 7.25
N ASN A 63 20.80 5.32 6.53
CA ASN A 63 21.52 6.48 6.02
C ASN A 63 22.04 7.38 7.13
N SER A 64 21.27 7.55 8.22
CA SER A 64 21.71 8.36 9.35
C SER A 64 22.93 7.75 10.06
N LEU A 65 23.00 6.41 10.14
CA LEU A 65 24.17 5.67 10.66
C LEU A 65 25.43 5.85 9.80
N LEU A 66 25.28 6.22 8.52
CA LEU A 66 26.38 6.39 7.57
C LEU A 66 26.73 7.87 7.27
N SER A 67 26.02 8.81 7.89
CA SER A 67 26.12 10.25 7.58
C SER A 67 27.02 11.00 8.58
N THR A 68 26.53 12.10 9.16
CA THR A 68 27.30 13.07 9.97
C THR A 68 28.05 12.47 11.16
N LYS A 69 27.51 11.42 11.78
CA LYS A 69 28.21 10.62 12.78
C LYS A 69 28.22 9.17 12.30
N LEU A 70 29.32 8.81 11.63
CA LEU A 70 29.53 7.45 11.15
C LEU A 70 29.54 6.47 12.33
N ASP A 71 28.63 5.52 12.30
CA ASP A 71 28.59 4.40 13.23
C ASP A 71 29.56 3.31 12.77
N LEU A 72 30.67 3.15 13.50
CA LEU A 72 31.75 2.23 13.12
C LEU A 72 31.31 0.76 13.22
N ASP A 73 30.45 0.42 14.19
CA ASP A 73 29.95 -0.95 14.38
C ASP A 73 29.01 -1.34 13.23
N TYR A 74 28.20 -0.39 12.78
CA TYR A 74 27.36 -0.58 11.61
C TYR A 74 28.18 -0.73 10.32
N VAL A 75 29.23 0.07 10.13
CA VAL A 75 30.17 -0.06 9.00
C VAL A 75 30.88 -1.40 9.02
N GLU A 76 31.36 -1.87 10.17
CA GLU A 76 31.97 -3.19 10.30
C GLU A 76 30.98 -4.29 9.90
N THR A 77 29.73 -4.20 10.38
CA THR A 77 28.66 -5.15 10.01
C THR A 77 28.45 -5.19 8.51
N LEU A 78 28.39 -4.03 7.84
CA LEU A 78 28.27 -3.95 6.38
C LEU A 78 29.50 -4.54 5.66
N ILE A 79 30.72 -4.32 6.16
CA ILE A 79 31.94 -4.90 5.59
C ILE A 79 31.89 -6.43 5.66
N ARG A 80 31.48 -7.00 6.81
CA ARG A 80 31.33 -8.44 6.99
C ARG A 80 30.28 -9.02 6.04
N GLU A 81 29.11 -8.40 5.95
CA GLU A 81 28.02 -8.84 5.08
C GLU A 81 28.38 -8.77 3.59
N LYS A 82 28.97 -7.66 3.13
CA LYS A 82 29.19 -7.41 1.70
C LYS A 82 30.42 -8.10 1.13
N PHE A 83 31.45 -8.27 1.95
CA PHE A 83 32.73 -8.84 1.52
C PHE A 83 32.99 -10.23 2.12
N MET A 84 32.02 -10.81 2.84
CA MET A 84 32.11 -12.12 3.49
C MET A 84 33.33 -12.25 4.41
N PHE A 85 33.75 -11.15 5.04
CA PHE A 85 34.86 -11.14 5.99
C PHE A 85 34.41 -11.66 7.37
N GLY A 86 35.06 -12.73 7.84
CA GLY A 86 34.83 -13.31 9.16
C GLY A 86 33.54 -14.14 9.24
N LYS A 87 33.67 -15.45 9.44
CA LYS A 87 32.57 -16.38 9.73
C LYS A 87 32.20 -16.33 11.21
N GLU A 88 31.06 -16.94 11.55
CA GLU A 88 30.64 -17.11 12.94
C GLU A 88 31.75 -17.81 13.75
N GLY A 89 32.27 -17.15 14.79
CA GLY A 89 33.38 -17.62 15.61
C GLY A 89 34.78 -17.14 15.21
N GLU A 90 34.93 -16.38 14.12
CA GLU A 90 36.23 -15.85 13.69
C GLU A 90 36.48 -14.41 14.18
N THR A 91 37.70 -14.13 14.64
CA THR A 91 38.14 -12.79 15.06
C THR A 91 38.85 -12.08 13.90
N LEU A 92 38.32 -10.92 13.49
CA LEU A 92 38.90 -10.09 12.44
C LEU A 92 39.76 -8.98 13.07
N TYR A 93 40.98 -8.79 12.59
CA TYR A 93 41.86 -7.68 13.01
C TYR A 93 42.07 -6.73 11.84
N ILE A 94 41.65 -5.47 11.99
CA ILE A 94 41.97 -4.40 11.03
C ILE A 94 43.31 -3.79 11.45
N ILE A 95 44.38 -4.16 10.77
CA ILE A 95 45.72 -3.60 11.03
C ILE A 95 45.89 -2.35 10.17
N LYS A 96 45.92 -1.17 10.81
CA LYS A 96 46.37 0.06 10.14
C LYS A 96 47.89 0.00 9.97
N LYS A 97 48.37 -0.08 8.74
CA LYS A 97 49.72 0.39 8.43
C LYS A 97 49.67 1.91 8.38
N ASN A 98 50.26 2.56 9.39
CA ASN A 98 50.72 3.93 9.21
C ASN A 98 52.01 3.84 8.39
N ASP A 99 51.88 3.93 7.07
CA ASP A 99 53.02 4.21 6.23
C ASP A 99 53.36 5.70 6.46
N ASN A 100 54.48 5.95 7.17
CA ASN A 100 55.09 7.27 7.29
C ASN A 100 55.68 7.72 5.95
#